data_AF-A0A1H5P901-F1
#
_entry.id   AF-A0A1H5P901-F1
#
_cell.length_a   1.000
_cell.length_b   1.000
_cell.length_c   1.000
_cell.angle_alpha   90.00
_cell.angle_beta   90.00
_cell.angle_gamma   90.00
#
_symmetry.space_group_name_H-M   'P 1'
#
loop_
_entity.id
_entity.type
_entity.pdbx_description
1 polymer ?
#
loop_
_entity_poly.entity_id
_entity_poly.type
_entity_poly.pdbx_seq_one_letter_code
_entity_poly.pdbx_strand_id
1 'polypeptide(L)'
;MASGKAIRPYHQPAGGWGALKAVGKALIEQDVAISGSTTLLRMNQPEGFDCPGCAWPDPKHTSSFEFCENGAKAVAWEATASVLAVAGVATLLHAWPPA
;
A
#
# COMPACT_ATOMS: atom_id res chain seq x y z
N MET A 1 -25.37 -25.40 12.17
CA MET A 1 -24.17 -26.01 11.56
C MET A 1 -23.66 -25.05 10.50
N ALA A 2 -22.51 -24.42 10.73
CA ALA A 2 -21.91 -23.52 9.77
C ALA A 2 -21.60 -24.28 8.47
N SER A 3 -22.17 -23.82 7.35
CA SER A 3 -21.80 -24.31 6.02
C SER A 3 -20.31 -24.04 5.81
N GLY A 4 -19.50 -25.09 5.86
CA GLY A 4 -18.05 -25.00 5.75
C GLY A 4 -17.65 -24.39 4.41
N LYS A 5 -17.02 -23.21 4.45
CA LYS A 5 -16.47 -22.58 3.25
C LYS A 5 -15.33 -23.46 2.75
N ALA A 6 -15.50 -24.10 1.60
CA ALA A 6 -14.46 -24.92 0.98
C ALA A 6 -13.22 -24.07 0.70
N ILE A 7 -12.08 -24.44 1.30
CA ILE A 7 -10.78 -23.83 1.00
C ILE A 7 -10.35 -24.32 -0.38
N ARG A 8 -10.34 -23.40 -1.37
CA ARG A 8 -9.90 -23.71 -2.72
C ARG A 8 -8.37 -23.66 -2.80
N PRO A 9 -7.71 -24.64 -3.42
CA PRO A 9 -6.28 -24.58 -3.67
C PRO A 9 -5.91 -23.35 -4.51
N TYR A 10 -4.90 -22.60 -4.08
CA TYR A 10 -4.33 -21.47 -4.82
C TYR A 10 -3.04 -21.95 -5.51
N HIS A 11 -3.08 -22.04 -6.85
CA HIS A 11 -1.96 -22.53 -7.66
C HIS A 11 -1.12 -21.40 -8.28
N GLN A 12 -1.48 -20.15 -8.02
CA GLN A 12 -0.72 -19.02 -8.53
C GLN A 12 0.45 -18.72 -7.57
N PRO A 13 1.52 -18.08 -8.05
CA PRO A 13 2.60 -17.64 -7.18
C PRO A 13 2.11 -16.64 -6.11
N ALA A 14 2.77 -16.61 -4.95
CA ALA A 14 2.48 -15.66 -3.88
C ALA A 14 2.95 -14.22 -4.19
N GLY A 15 3.81 -14.05 -5.22
CA GLY A 15 4.32 -12.78 -5.70
C GLY A 15 4.40 -12.74 -7.23
N GLY A 16 4.92 -11.65 -7.80
CA GLY A 16 5.05 -11.48 -9.25
C GLY A 16 3.96 -10.60 -9.87
N TRP A 17 3.71 -10.75 -11.17
CA TRP A 17 2.88 -9.81 -11.95
C TRP A 17 1.44 -9.64 -11.44
N GLY A 18 0.83 -10.70 -10.91
CA GLY A 18 -0.50 -10.63 -10.31
C GLY A 18 -0.54 -9.71 -9.08
N ALA A 19 0.44 -9.86 -8.20
CA ALA A 19 0.62 -9.01 -7.03
C ALA A 19 0.95 -7.56 -7.43
N LEU A 20 1.85 -7.35 -8.40
CA LEU A 20 2.18 -6.02 -8.91
C LEU A 20 0.95 -5.31 -9.47
N LYS A 21 0.10 -6.01 -10.24
CA LYS A 21 -1.15 -5.46 -10.77
C LYS A 21 -2.12 -5.09 -9.64
N ALA A 22 -2.22 -5.91 -8.60
CA ALA A 22 -3.08 -5.63 -7.45
C ALA A 22 -2.59 -4.42 -6.65
N VAL A 23 -1.27 -4.25 -6.48
CA VAL A 23 -0.67 -3.06 -5.87
C VAL A 23 -0.92 -1.83 -6.73
N GLY A 24 -0.65 -1.89 -8.03
CA GLY A 24 -0.88 -0.77 -8.95
C GLY A 24 -2.35 -0.32 -8.96
N LYS A 25 -3.28 -1.28 -8.93
CA LYS A 25 -4.71 -0.99 -8.79
C LYS A 25 -5.02 -0.26 -7.47
N ALA A 26 -4.48 -0.74 -6.35
CA ALA A 26 -4.70 -0.10 -5.06
C ALA A 26 -4.15 1.34 -5.03
N LEU A 27 -2.96 1.59 -5.56
CA LEU A 27 -2.39 2.93 -5.64
C LEU A 27 -3.25 3.90 -6.47
N ILE A 28 -3.86 3.42 -7.55
CA ILE A 28 -4.78 4.20 -8.39
C ILE A 28 -6.11 4.43 -7.67
N GLU A 29 -6.70 3.40 -7.06
CA GLU A 29 -7.96 3.51 -6.30
C GLU A 29 -7.86 4.44 -5.08
N GLN A 30 -6.65 4.69 -4.61
CA GLN A 30 -6.32 5.54 -3.47
C GLN A 30 -5.81 6.94 -3.90
N ASP A 31 -5.81 7.27 -5.20
CA ASP A 31 -5.30 8.54 -5.74
C ASP A 31 -3.85 8.88 -5.35
N VAL A 32 -3.03 7.85 -5.09
CA VAL A 32 -1.62 7.94 -4.66
C VAL A 32 -0.68 7.23 -5.63
N ALA A 33 -1.05 7.15 -6.92
CA ALA A 33 -0.25 6.45 -7.94
C ALA A 33 1.21 6.91 -7.97
N ILE A 34 1.48 8.20 -7.78
CA ILE A 34 2.84 8.77 -7.76
C ILE A 34 3.42 8.72 -6.36
N SER A 35 2.80 9.42 -5.40
CA SER A 35 3.32 9.55 -4.02
C SER A 35 3.43 8.19 -3.31
N GLY A 36 2.42 7.34 -3.43
CA GLY A 36 2.44 5.98 -2.91
C GLY A 36 3.54 5.15 -3.56
N SER A 37 3.71 5.21 -4.89
CA SER A 37 4.83 4.52 -5.55
C SER A 37 6.20 4.99 -5.05
N THR A 38 6.39 6.30 -4.85
CA THR A 38 7.65 6.82 -4.29
C THR A 38 7.90 6.35 -2.87
N THR A 39 6.84 6.23 -2.06
CA THR A 39 6.91 5.69 -0.71
C THR A 39 7.24 4.19 -0.74
N LEU A 40 6.65 3.41 -1.64
CA LEU A 40 6.96 1.98 -1.78
C LEU A 40 8.44 1.74 -2.15
N LEU A 41 9.05 2.61 -2.96
CA LEU A 41 10.49 2.52 -3.28
C LEU A 41 11.41 2.82 -2.09
N ARG A 42 10.87 3.36 -0.98
CA ARG A 42 11.59 3.54 0.28
C ARG A 42 11.33 2.42 1.28
N MET A 43 10.47 1.46 0.96
CA MET A 43 10.18 0.33 1.82
C MET A 43 11.36 -0.65 1.80
N ASN A 44 11.77 -1.12 2.99
CA ASN A 44 12.86 -2.07 3.20
C ASN A 44 14.20 -1.64 2.55
N GLN A 45 14.43 -0.33 2.49
CA GLN A 45 15.70 0.27 2.05
C GLN A 45 16.53 0.75 3.26
N PRO A 46 17.86 0.96 3.14
CA PRO A 46 18.72 1.31 4.27
C PRO A 46 18.34 2.61 4.98
N GLU A 47 17.86 3.60 4.21
CA GLU A 47 17.36 4.90 4.68
C GLU A 47 15.84 4.98 4.52
N GLY A 48 15.19 3.82 4.69
CA GLY A 48 13.80 3.57 4.40
C GLY A 48 12.97 3.28 5.64
N PHE A 49 11.88 2.54 5.45
CA PHE A 49 11.03 2.07 6.55
C PHE A 49 10.58 0.63 6.29
N ASP A 50 10.18 -0.06 7.36
CA ASP A 50 9.84 -1.47 7.27
C ASP A 50 8.46 -1.69 6.64
N CYS A 51 8.36 -2.74 5.84
CA CYS A 51 7.13 -3.23 5.25
C CYS A 51 6.13 -3.68 6.33
N PRO A 52 4.97 -3.03 6.51
CA PRO A 52 4.05 -3.31 7.62
C PRO A 52 3.26 -4.62 7.47
N GLY A 53 3.40 -5.33 6.35
CA GLY A 53 2.68 -6.56 6.04
C GLY A 53 3.57 -7.76 5.71
N CYS A 54 4.89 -7.61 5.82
CA CYS A 54 5.83 -8.64 5.39
C CYS A 54 5.87 -9.82 6.38
N ALA A 55 5.80 -11.03 5.85
CA ALA A 55 5.84 -12.28 6.62
C ALA A 55 7.25 -12.91 6.69
N TRP A 56 8.22 -12.34 5.96
CA TRP A 56 9.60 -12.82 5.88
C TRP A 56 10.58 -11.70 6.27
N PRO A 57 11.75 -12.06 6.83
CA PRO A 57 12.79 -11.09 7.16
C PRO A 57 13.36 -10.44 5.90
N ASP A 58 13.81 -9.19 6.05
CA ASP A 58 14.39 -8.42 4.97
C ASP A 58 15.66 -9.08 4.40
N PRO A 59 15.87 -9.01 3.08
CA PRO A 59 17.05 -9.59 2.48
C PRO A 59 18.32 -8.82 2.83
N LYS A 60 19.46 -9.53 2.83
CA LYS A 60 20.78 -8.96 3.09
C LYS A 60 21.23 -7.93 2.05
N HIS A 61 20.63 -7.96 0.86
CA HIS A 61 20.89 -7.04 -0.24
C HIS A 61 19.57 -6.41 -0.66
N THR A 62 19.57 -5.10 -0.85
CA THR A 62 18.36 -4.35 -1.17
C THR A 62 18.07 -4.41 -2.67
N SER A 63 16.78 -4.50 -3.01
CA SER A 63 16.26 -4.38 -4.38
C SER A 63 15.25 -3.24 -4.46
N SER A 64 14.82 -2.88 -5.67
CA SER A 64 13.78 -1.87 -5.87
C SER A 64 12.40 -2.31 -5.38
N PHE A 65 12.16 -3.61 -5.23
CA PHE A 65 10.85 -4.19 -4.86
C PHE A 65 11.01 -5.18 -3.71
N GLU A 66 11.20 -4.64 -2.51
CA GLU A 66 11.37 -5.42 -1.29
C GLU A 66 10.13 -5.35 -0.41
N PHE A 67 8.96 -5.65 -0.96
CA PHE A 67 7.70 -5.57 -0.23
C PHE A 67 6.65 -6.56 -0.74
N CYS A 68 5.74 -6.95 0.14
CA CYS A 68 4.60 -7.79 -0.23
C CYS A 68 3.39 -6.95 -0.65
N GLU A 69 2.46 -7.57 -1.38
CA GLU A 69 1.22 -6.94 -1.84
C GLU A 69 0.41 -6.30 -0.69
N ASN A 70 0.29 -7.01 0.43
CA ASN A 70 -0.50 -6.55 1.57
C ASN A 70 0.14 -5.33 2.24
N GLY A 71 1.47 -5.34 2.42
CA GLY A 71 2.21 -4.21 2.96
C GLY A 71 2.11 -2.98 2.05
N ALA A 72 2.20 -3.19 0.73
CA ALA A 72 2.05 -2.12 -0.24
C ALA A 72 0.64 -1.51 -0.25
N LYS A 73 -0.41 -2.33 -0.11
CA LYS A 73 -1.80 -1.85 0.01
C LYS A 73 -2.04 -1.08 1.30
N ALA A 74 -1.45 -1.51 2.41
CA ALA A 74 -1.51 -0.77 3.67
C ALA A 74 -0.88 0.62 3.51
N VAL A 75 0.31 0.71 2.89
CA VAL A 75 0.93 2.01 2.61
C VAL A 75 0.11 2.86 1.65
N ALA A 76 -0.55 2.28 0.64
CA ALA A 76 -1.44 3.04 -0.23
C ALA A 76 -2.58 3.70 0.57
N TRP A 77 -3.19 2.96 1.51
CA TRP A 77 -4.22 3.49 2.40
C TRP A 77 -3.70 4.64 3.28
N GLU A 78 -2.53 4.46 3.92
CA GLU A 78 -1.92 5.50 4.77
C GLU A 78 -1.50 6.75 3.97
N ALA A 79 -0.98 6.55 2.76
CA ALA A 79 -0.63 7.66 1.86
C ALA A 79 -1.87 8.47 1.45
N THR A 80 -3.04 7.82 1.33
CA THR A 80 -4.32 8.49 1.03
C THR A 80 -4.71 9.46 2.14
N ALA A 81 -4.57 9.05 3.40
CA ALA A 81 -4.85 9.91 4.55
C ALA A 81 -3.98 11.19 4.52
N SER A 82 -2.73 11.07 4.06
CA SER A 82 -1.83 12.20 3.89
C SER A 82 -2.26 13.13 2.74
N VAL A 83 -2.76 12.58 1.63
CA VAL A 83 -3.33 13.37 0.53
C VAL A 83 -4.62 14.07 0.96
N LEU A 84 -5.51 13.40 1.70
CA LEU A 84 -6.71 14.01 2.26
C LEU A 84 -6.38 15.11 3.28
N ALA A 85 -5.28 14.99 4.02
CA ALA A 85 -4.81 16.08 4.86
C ALA A 85 -4.37 17.31 4.04
N VAL A 86 -3.67 17.13 2.92
CA VAL A 86 -3.21 18.23 2.05
C VAL A 86 -4.37 18.84 1.23
N ALA A 87 -5.24 18.01 0.65
CA ALA A 87 -6.41 18.45 -0.12
C ALA A 87 -7.52 19.01 0.78
N GLY A 88 -7.66 18.45 1.98
CA GLY A 88 -8.59 18.90 3.01
C GLY A 88 -8.22 20.28 3.54
N VAL A 89 -6.94 20.59 3.77
CA VAL A 89 -6.55 21.94 4.22
C VAL A 89 -6.84 23.01 3.15
N ALA A 90 -6.62 22.72 1.86
CA ALA A 90 -6.91 23.67 0.79
C ALA A 90 -8.42 23.93 0.58
N THR A 91 -9.27 22.92 0.81
CA THR A 91 -10.72 23.02 0.57
C THR A 91 -11.51 23.41 1.83
N LEU A 92 -11.00 23.11 3.03
CA LEU A 92 -11.64 23.47 4.31
C LEU A 92 -11.38 24.93 4.73
N LEU A 93 -10.32 25.58 4.23
CA LEU A 93 -10.08 27.00 4.51
C LEU A 93 -11.10 27.94 3.82
N HIS A 94 -11.82 27.49 2.80
CA HIS A 94 -12.88 28.26 2.13
C HIS A 94 -14.31 27.83 2.51
N ALA A 95 -14.47 26.82 3.37
CA ALA A 95 -15.76 26.22 3.69
C ALA A 95 -16.07 26.12 5.19
N TRP A 96 -15.29 26.77 6.08
CA TRP A 96 -15.67 26.91 7.48
C TRP A 96 -16.45 28.22 7.70
N PRO A 97 -17.80 28.20 7.73
CA PRO A 97 -18.54 29.33 8.30
C PRO A 97 -18.16 29.46 9.79
N PRO A 98 -17.91 30.67 10.32
CA PRO A 98 -17.60 30.84 11.72
C PRO A 98 -18.80 30.43 12.57
N ALA A 99 -18.62 29.38 13.35
CA ALA A 99 -19.42 29.04 14.52
C ALA A 99 -18.47 28.50 15.60
#